data_AF-A0A7C4F462-F1
#
_entry.id   AF-A0A7C4F462-F1
#
_cell.length_a   1.000
_cell.length_b   1.000
_cell.length_c   1.000
_cell.angle_alpha   90.00
_cell.angle_beta   90.00
_cell.angle_gamma   90.00
#
_symmetry.space_group_name_H-M   'P 1'
#
loop_
_entity.id
_entity.type
_entity.pdbx_description
1 polymer ?
#
loop_
_entity_poly.entity_id
_entity_poly.type
_entity_poly.pdbx_seq_one_letter_code
_entity_poly.pdbx_strand_id
1 'polypeptide(L)'
;MGSRLSQREIGLFASQIVEETRPKINLGLRITREEYEKRWGVLQNRMSMKGYGLAYACGSELDRSDIAWLAGVFDPIIERYGILIPLQGRPIVLAGPEGGHVIEEAVEESGADIVFLKEFQISDEDYRHARFTSFREVLRRIGVSEDSRVAILSSPQAIPYEQVMLLHKTFSPSRVFFDEELLQSIKYEKSDRELAICGMANLIADAAFRAMLAVSTPGVRELEVAGVGEYVMRELGAGRTGFPTIVTSGERNYTVIGPATNRVIRKGDMVSMGVSPTFNGYHGVIRRTFRVGEPMTKGQREFHNAVEGLYIVVMEAVKTAAREGLPSNYIDQQGKQYLENLKLTGFNGVSTPVEPYTFIHNTGCSECQEGYGAVTPYTTQPLGNQVALMIDVALLGFRQRGKPLFETIYDVIEDAFWKKGGEVGVYNRLPLNVEHLVGNTEPLRSSLNPYHKSFA
;
A
#
# COMPACT_ATOMS: atom_id res chain seq x y z
N MET A 1 26.88 14.62 16.10
CA MET A 1 26.47 13.32 15.53
C MET A 1 26.64 12.28 16.62
N GLY A 2 25.54 11.61 16.98
CA GLY A 2 25.48 10.76 18.18
C GLY A 2 26.29 9.47 18.05
N SER A 3 26.81 9.00 19.18
CA SER A 3 27.27 7.63 19.35
C SER A 3 26.11 6.65 19.11
N ARG A 4 26.41 5.40 18.76
CA ARG A 4 25.40 4.33 18.70
C ARG A 4 24.63 4.32 20.03
N LEU A 5 23.30 4.44 19.94
CA LEU A 5 22.42 4.33 21.09
C LEU A 5 22.47 2.91 21.65
N SER A 6 22.44 2.80 22.98
CA SER A 6 22.20 1.53 23.66
C SER A 6 20.77 1.05 23.39
N GLN A 7 20.53 -0.26 23.54
CA GLN A 7 19.18 -0.83 23.38
C GLN A 7 18.16 -0.20 24.34
N ARG A 8 18.61 0.21 25.55
CA ARG A 8 17.77 0.93 26.51
C ARG A 8 17.35 2.30 26.00
N GLU A 9 18.27 3.07 25.43
CA GLU A 9 17.97 4.40 24.87
C GLU A 9 17.04 4.29 23.66
N ILE A 10 17.27 3.31 22.79
CA ILE A 10 16.39 3.01 21.65
C ILE A 10 14.96 2.71 22.13
N GLY A 11 14.82 1.84 23.13
CA GLY A 11 13.52 1.50 23.70
C GLY A 11 12.80 2.71 24.29
N LEU A 12 13.48 3.51 25.11
CA LEU A 12 12.90 4.72 25.71
C LEU A 12 12.41 5.72 24.65
N PHE A 13 13.21 5.95 23.60
CA PHE A 13 12.85 6.88 22.54
C PHE A 13 11.67 6.36 21.69
N ALA A 14 11.66 5.08 21.35
CA ALA A 14 10.55 4.47 20.63
C ALA A 14 9.24 4.54 21.44
N SER A 15 9.30 4.26 22.75
CA SER A 15 8.15 4.41 23.65
C SER A 15 7.66 5.86 23.73
N GLN A 16 8.55 6.85 23.77
CA GLN A 16 8.17 8.25 23.73
C GLN A 16 7.39 8.61 22.46
N ILE A 17 7.87 8.18 21.28
CA ILE A 17 7.16 8.41 20.00
C ILE A 17 5.76 7.78 20.04
N VAL A 18 5.65 6.56 20.58
CA VAL A 18 4.37 5.88 20.75
C VAL A 18 3.44 6.67 21.66
N GLU A 19 3.91 7.13 22.82
CA GLU A 19 3.11 7.92 23.78
C GLU A 19 2.65 9.26 23.19
N GLU A 20 3.50 9.94 22.41
CA GLU A 20 3.16 11.21 21.73
C GLU A 20 2.15 11.02 20.58
N THR A 21 2.13 9.85 19.96
CA THR A 21 1.30 9.55 18.79
C THR A 21 -0.03 8.89 19.18
N ARG A 22 -0.04 8.04 20.19
CA ARG A 22 -1.20 7.24 20.63
C ARG A 22 -2.49 8.05 20.82
N PRO A 23 -2.50 9.24 21.45
CA PRO A 23 -3.73 10.03 21.60
C PRO A 23 -4.36 10.51 20.28
N LYS A 24 -3.60 10.47 19.17
CA LYS A 24 -4.05 10.86 17.84
C LYS A 24 -4.58 9.67 17.03
N ILE A 25 -4.34 8.44 17.47
CA ILE A 25 -4.80 7.22 16.81
C ILE A 25 -6.21 6.89 17.30
N ASN A 26 -7.18 6.86 16.39
CA ASN A 26 -8.53 6.41 16.69
C ASN A 26 -8.69 4.91 16.38
N LEU A 27 -8.39 4.05 17.35
CA LEU A 27 -8.52 2.58 17.21
C LEU A 27 -9.95 2.11 16.87
N GLY A 28 -10.99 2.93 17.15
CA GLY A 28 -12.38 2.59 16.82
C GLY A 28 -12.79 2.94 15.38
N LEU A 29 -11.92 3.57 14.59
CA LEU A 29 -12.23 3.97 13.22
C LEU A 29 -12.19 2.78 12.26
N ARG A 30 -13.35 2.21 11.95
CA ARG A 30 -13.52 1.06 11.01
C ARG A 30 -14.56 1.33 9.93
N ILE A 31 -14.62 0.51 8.90
CA ILE A 31 -15.76 0.53 7.96
C ILE A 31 -17.02 0.07 8.69
N THR A 32 -18.15 0.73 8.48
CA THR A 32 -19.42 0.36 9.12
C THR A 32 -20.16 -0.68 8.30
N ARG A 33 -21.05 -1.44 8.95
CA ARG A 33 -21.98 -2.35 8.26
C ARG A 33 -22.77 -1.65 7.15
N GLU A 34 -23.29 -0.46 7.42
CA GLU A 34 -24.02 0.34 6.42
C GLU A 34 -23.14 0.70 5.21
N GLU A 35 -21.84 0.94 5.43
CA GLU A 35 -20.93 1.20 4.32
C GLU A 35 -20.65 -0.09 3.51
N TYR A 36 -20.49 -1.25 4.14
CA TYR A 36 -20.41 -2.53 3.42
C TYR A 36 -21.67 -2.80 2.59
N GLU A 37 -22.85 -2.58 3.14
CA GLU A 37 -24.12 -2.70 2.40
C GLU A 37 -24.17 -1.77 1.18
N LYS A 38 -23.70 -0.52 1.32
CA LYS A 38 -23.57 0.43 0.21
C LYS A 38 -22.58 -0.07 -0.86
N ARG A 39 -21.43 -0.62 -0.45
CA ARG A 39 -20.42 -1.19 -1.35
C ARG A 39 -21.03 -2.31 -2.20
N TRP A 40 -21.76 -3.22 -1.56
CA TRP A 40 -22.44 -4.32 -2.26
C TRP A 40 -23.49 -3.80 -3.23
N GLY A 41 -24.31 -2.82 -2.83
CA GLY A 41 -25.31 -2.22 -3.70
C GLY A 41 -24.71 -1.58 -4.95
N VAL A 42 -23.58 -0.87 -4.84
CA VAL A 42 -22.88 -0.31 -6.00
C VAL A 42 -22.38 -1.42 -6.93
N LEU A 43 -21.75 -2.46 -6.38
CA LEU A 43 -21.25 -3.59 -7.17
C LEU A 43 -22.39 -4.34 -7.86
N GLN A 44 -23.46 -4.68 -7.14
CA GLN A 44 -24.64 -5.37 -7.64
C GLN A 44 -25.34 -4.59 -8.76
N ASN A 45 -25.44 -3.25 -8.63
CA ASN A 45 -25.94 -2.40 -9.70
C ASN A 45 -25.06 -2.48 -10.97
N ARG A 46 -23.73 -2.45 -10.82
CA ARG A 46 -22.82 -2.61 -11.98
C ARG A 46 -22.87 -4.01 -12.58
N MET A 47 -23.00 -5.04 -11.76
CA MET A 47 -23.22 -6.42 -12.20
C MET A 47 -24.50 -6.53 -13.04
N SER A 48 -25.61 -5.91 -12.59
CA SER A 48 -26.88 -5.89 -13.33
C SER A 48 -26.73 -5.23 -14.70
N MET A 49 -26.03 -4.10 -14.79
CA MET A 49 -25.80 -3.40 -16.06
C MET A 49 -24.97 -4.23 -17.05
N LYS A 50 -24.01 -5.03 -16.55
CA LYS A 50 -23.20 -5.94 -17.39
C LYS A 50 -23.85 -7.32 -17.59
N GLY A 51 -25.02 -7.57 -16.99
CA GLY A 51 -25.77 -8.81 -17.11
C GLY A 51 -25.13 -10.02 -16.40
N TYR A 52 -24.44 -9.79 -15.29
CA TYR A 52 -23.94 -10.86 -14.41
C TYR A 52 -24.99 -11.23 -13.36
N GLY A 53 -25.11 -12.53 -13.06
CA GLY A 53 -25.99 -13.04 -11.98
C GLY A 53 -25.24 -13.31 -10.68
N LEU A 54 -23.92 -13.39 -10.73
CA LEU A 54 -23.04 -13.68 -9.61
C LEU A 54 -21.68 -13.03 -9.86
N ALA A 55 -21.04 -12.55 -8.80
CA ALA A 55 -19.62 -12.23 -8.82
C ALA A 55 -18.86 -13.04 -7.77
N TYR A 56 -17.58 -13.27 -8.05
CA TYR A 56 -16.66 -14.01 -7.20
C TYR A 56 -15.37 -13.20 -7.03
N ALA A 57 -14.89 -13.09 -5.80
CA ALA A 57 -13.55 -12.62 -5.49
C ALA A 57 -12.84 -13.62 -4.57
N CYS A 58 -11.52 -13.67 -4.63
CA CYS A 58 -10.70 -14.53 -3.77
C CYS A 58 -9.77 -13.69 -2.89
N GLY A 59 -9.32 -14.31 -1.80
CA GLY A 59 -8.34 -13.73 -0.90
C GLY A 59 -7.29 -14.78 -0.53
N SER A 60 -6.08 -14.30 -0.28
CA SER A 60 -4.93 -15.06 0.17
C SER A 60 -3.99 -14.17 0.98
N GLU A 61 -2.94 -14.76 1.54
CA GLU A 61 -1.90 -13.97 2.21
C GLU A 61 -1.14 -13.04 1.26
N LEU A 62 -1.10 -13.36 -0.04
CA LEU A 62 -0.43 -12.56 -1.07
C LEU A 62 -1.31 -11.39 -1.54
N ASP A 63 -2.61 -11.66 -1.76
CA ASP A 63 -3.59 -10.65 -2.14
C ASP A 63 -4.91 -10.86 -1.39
N ARG A 64 -5.24 -9.89 -0.56
CA ARG A 64 -6.40 -9.83 0.36
C ARG A 64 -7.35 -8.69 0.01
N SER A 65 -6.96 -7.83 -0.94
CA SER A 65 -7.48 -6.48 -1.08
C SER A 65 -8.99 -6.46 -1.36
N ASP A 66 -9.46 -7.42 -2.16
CA ASP A 66 -10.86 -7.48 -2.60
C ASP A 66 -11.78 -7.91 -1.46
N ILE A 67 -11.47 -8.99 -0.76
CA ILE A 67 -12.32 -9.49 0.33
C ILE A 67 -12.21 -8.57 1.55
N ALA A 68 -11.05 -7.98 1.82
CA ALA A 68 -10.89 -6.91 2.79
C ALA A 68 -11.89 -5.75 2.54
N TRP A 69 -11.96 -5.30 1.29
CA TRP A 69 -12.87 -4.22 0.89
C TRP A 69 -14.35 -4.64 0.92
N LEU A 70 -14.65 -5.89 0.53
CA LEU A 70 -16.01 -6.39 0.44
C LEU A 70 -16.60 -6.83 1.78
N ALA A 71 -15.81 -7.38 2.70
CA ALA A 71 -16.32 -8.02 3.91
C ALA A 71 -15.45 -7.81 5.16
N GLY A 72 -14.40 -7.00 5.09
CA GLY A 72 -13.53 -6.75 6.25
C GLY A 72 -12.61 -7.91 6.62
N VAL A 73 -12.46 -8.89 5.72
CA VAL A 73 -11.59 -10.06 5.95
C VAL A 73 -10.15 -9.68 5.58
N PHE A 74 -9.43 -9.09 6.54
CA PHE A 74 -8.10 -8.50 6.28
C PHE A 74 -6.96 -9.51 6.36
N ASP A 75 -6.91 -10.36 7.39
CA ASP A 75 -5.70 -11.11 7.74
C ASP A 75 -5.91 -12.60 8.08
N PRO A 76 -6.80 -13.36 7.40
CA PRO A 76 -6.77 -14.81 7.54
C PRO A 76 -5.45 -15.35 6.97
N ILE A 77 -4.89 -16.35 7.66
CA ILE A 77 -3.63 -17.00 7.31
C ILE A 77 -3.88 -18.47 7.03
N ILE A 78 -2.93 -19.12 6.35
CA ILE A 78 -2.92 -20.57 6.06
C ILE A 78 -3.99 -21.00 5.04
N GLU A 79 -5.27 -20.78 5.33
CA GLU A 79 -6.38 -21.20 4.46
C GLU A 79 -6.71 -20.15 3.40
N ARG A 80 -7.22 -20.63 2.26
CA ARG A 80 -7.75 -19.79 1.20
C ARG A 80 -9.21 -19.47 1.50
N TYR A 81 -9.66 -18.34 0.99
CA TYR A 81 -11.04 -17.89 1.18
C TYR A 81 -11.52 -17.16 -0.08
N GLY A 82 -12.83 -17.15 -0.25
CA GLY A 82 -13.50 -16.54 -1.39
C GLY A 82 -14.75 -15.84 -0.93
N ILE A 83 -15.35 -15.03 -1.79
CA ILE A 83 -16.64 -14.40 -1.52
C ILE A 83 -17.50 -14.46 -2.77
N LEU A 84 -18.76 -14.85 -2.57
CA LEU A 84 -19.80 -14.82 -3.59
C LEU A 84 -20.68 -13.60 -3.34
N ILE A 85 -20.90 -12.80 -4.38
CA ILE A 85 -21.79 -11.64 -4.35
C ILE A 85 -22.96 -11.97 -5.28
N PRO A 86 -24.15 -12.30 -4.76
CA PRO A 86 -25.34 -12.49 -5.60
C PRO A 86 -25.81 -11.15 -6.17
N LEU A 87 -26.61 -11.18 -7.24
CA LEU A 87 -27.18 -9.96 -7.83
C LEU A 87 -28.11 -9.21 -6.86
N GLN A 88 -28.77 -9.93 -5.94
CA GLN A 88 -29.56 -9.38 -4.84
C GLN A 88 -29.26 -10.13 -3.55
N GLY A 89 -29.31 -9.43 -2.42
CA GLY A 89 -29.06 -10.01 -1.10
C GLY A 89 -27.63 -9.81 -0.61
N ARG A 90 -27.27 -10.57 0.43
CA ARG A 90 -25.99 -10.43 1.13
C ARG A 90 -24.91 -11.30 0.48
N PRO A 91 -23.65 -10.83 0.44
CA PRO A 91 -22.53 -11.68 0.09
C PRO A 91 -22.32 -12.81 1.09
N ILE A 92 -21.70 -13.89 0.61
CA ILE A 92 -21.34 -15.04 1.43
C ILE A 92 -19.87 -15.39 1.23
N VAL A 93 -19.12 -15.40 2.33
CA VAL A 93 -17.72 -15.80 2.37
C VAL A 93 -17.62 -17.32 2.39
N LEU A 94 -16.77 -17.86 1.54
CA LEU A 94 -16.42 -19.27 1.43
C LEU A 94 -15.06 -19.47 2.10
N ALA A 95 -14.98 -20.34 3.10
CA ALA A 95 -13.76 -20.56 3.86
C ALA A 95 -13.55 -22.05 4.18
N GLY A 96 -12.31 -22.40 4.54
CA GLY A 96 -12.02 -23.60 5.30
C GLY A 96 -12.35 -23.41 6.79
N PRO A 97 -12.38 -24.49 7.58
CA PRO A 97 -12.78 -24.45 8.98
C PRO A 97 -11.70 -23.86 9.92
N GLU A 98 -10.42 -23.82 9.53
CA GLU A 98 -9.33 -23.37 10.41
C GLU A 98 -9.24 -21.85 10.53
N GLY A 99 -9.37 -21.13 9.42
CA GLY A 99 -9.52 -19.68 9.39
C GLY A 99 -10.92 -19.21 9.80
N GLY A 100 -11.85 -20.15 10.04
CA GLY A 100 -13.27 -19.88 10.19
C GLY A 100 -13.61 -18.85 11.26
N HIS A 101 -13.01 -18.94 12.46
CA HIS A 101 -13.34 -18.00 13.54
C HIS A 101 -12.91 -16.56 13.23
N VAL A 102 -11.72 -16.37 12.65
CA VAL A 102 -11.22 -15.05 12.26
C VAL A 102 -12.11 -14.43 11.17
N ILE A 103 -12.58 -15.26 10.24
CA ILE A 103 -13.49 -14.82 9.18
C ILE A 103 -14.90 -14.57 9.73
N GLU A 104 -15.37 -15.37 10.70
CA GLU A 104 -16.64 -15.17 11.41
C GLU A 104 -16.71 -13.80 12.08
N GLU A 105 -15.64 -13.38 12.79
CA GLU A 105 -15.54 -12.04 13.38
C GLU A 105 -15.67 -10.94 12.31
N ALA A 106 -14.95 -11.09 11.19
CA ALA A 106 -14.99 -10.12 10.09
C ALA A 106 -16.38 -10.05 9.42
N VAL A 107 -17.03 -11.19 9.19
CA VAL A 107 -18.37 -11.21 8.58
C VAL A 107 -19.46 -10.74 9.55
N GLU A 108 -19.28 -10.93 10.86
CA GLU A 108 -20.15 -10.34 11.87
C GLU A 108 -20.10 -8.80 11.79
N GLU A 109 -18.90 -8.21 11.67
CA GLU A 109 -18.77 -6.76 11.52
C GLU A 109 -19.39 -6.25 10.22
N SER A 110 -19.07 -6.89 9.09
CA SER A 110 -19.56 -6.47 7.77
C SER A 110 -21.03 -6.80 7.51
N GLY A 111 -21.60 -7.79 8.20
CA GLY A 111 -22.94 -8.31 7.97
C GLY A 111 -23.05 -9.30 6.80
N ALA A 112 -21.93 -9.77 6.26
CA ALA A 112 -21.90 -10.85 5.28
C ALA A 112 -22.22 -12.20 5.96
N ASP A 113 -22.57 -13.21 5.16
CA ASP A 113 -22.69 -14.59 5.65
C ASP A 113 -21.36 -15.34 5.47
N ILE A 114 -21.20 -16.48 6.13
CA ILE A 114 -20.06 -17.39 5.96
C ILE A 114 -20.53 -18.84 5.86
N VAL A 115 -19.84 -19.63 5.04
CA VAL A 115 -19.99 -21.08 4.97
C VAL A 115 -18.65 -21.78 4.81
N PHE A 116 -18.58 -23.00 5.36
CA PHE A 116 -17.41 -23.86 5.23
C PHE A 116 -17.56 -24.84 4.07
N LEU A 117 -16.55 -24.89 3.21
CA LEU A 117 -16.49 -25.76 2.04
C LEU A 117 -15.21 -26.60 2.09
N LYS A 118 -15.31 -27.88 1.69
CA LYS A 118 -14.14 -28.77 1.63
C LYS A 118 -13.11 -28.28 0.63
N GLU A 119 -13.54 -27.58 -0.41
CA GLU A 119 -12.67 -27.02 -1.45
C GLU A 119 -11.78 -25.87 -0.94
N PHE A 120 -12.02 -25.36 0.27
CA PHE A 120 -11.28 -24.25 0.89
C PHE A 120 -10.48 -24.66 2.13
N GLN A 121 -10.56 -25.92 2.55
CA GLN A 121 -9.77 -26.44 3.68
C GLN A 121 -8.30 -26.65 3.29
N ILE A 122 -7.43 -26.86 4.27
CA ILE A 122 -6.05 -27.32 4.02
C ILE A 122 -6.08 -28.73 3.39
N SER A 123 -5.36 -28.89 2.27
CA SER A 123 -5.29 -30.16 1.55
C SER A 123 -4.92 -31.33 2.47
N ASP A 124 -5.67 -32.42 2.34
CA ASP A 124 -5.50 -33.68 3.08
C ASP A 124 -5.72 -33.64 4.61
N GLU A 125 -6.11 -32.49 5.17
CA GLU A 125 -6.51 -32.42 6.57
C GLU A 125 -7.97 -32.88 6.79
N ASP A 126 -8.19 -33.63 7.89
CA ASP A 126 -9.50 -34.15 8.28
C ASP A 126 -10.06 -33.41 9.50
N TYR A 127 -11.02 -32.51 9.24
CA TYR A 127 -11.73 -31.76 10.27
C TYR A 127 -12.99 -32.50 10.72
N ARG A 128 -12.81 -33.55 11.54
CA ARG A 128 -13.86 -34.50 11.99
C ARG A 128 -15.14 -33.86 12.57
N HIS A 129 -15.06 -32.63 13.07
CA HIS A 129 -16.18 -31.92 13.70
C HIS A 129 -16.65 -30.70 12.91
N ALA A 130 -15.99 -30.37 11.78
CA ALA A 130 -16.39 -29.29 10.92
C ALA A 130 -17.67 -29.64 10.16
N ARG A 131 -18.55 -28.64 10.02
CA ARG A 131 -19.79 -28.77 9.26
C ARG A 131 -19.62 -28.14 7.90
N PHE A 132 -19.35 -28.97 6.91
CA PHE A 132 -19.24 -28.53 5.53
C PHE A 132 -20.62 -28.48 4.86
N THR A 133 -20.80 -27.49 3.99
CA THR A 133 -21.85 -27.50 2.97
C THR A 133 -21.25 -27.84 1.60
N SER A 134 -22.06 -27.82 0.54
CA SER A 134 -21.58 -27.92 -0.84
C SER A 134 -21.74 -26.59 -1.57
N PHE A 135 -20.88 -26.35 -2.56
CA PHE A 135 -20.97 -25.14 -3.37
C PHE A 135 -22.36 -24.97 -4.04
N ARG A 136 -22.96 -26.05 -4.55
CA ARG A 136 -24.31 -26.03 -5.14
C ARG A 136 -25.41 -25.70 -4.12
N GLU A 137 -25.27 -26.18 -2.88
CA GLU A 137 -26.20 -25.81 -1.80
C GLU A 137 -26.11 -24.31 -1.49
N VAL A 138 -24.91 -23.74 -1.48
CA VAL A 138 -24.71 -22.29 -1.31
C VAL A 138 -25.43 -21.52 -2.42
N LEU A 139 -25.23 -21.89 -3.69
CA LEU A 139 -25.89 -21.24 -4.83
C LEU A 139 -27.41 -21.27 -4.72
N ARG A 140 -28.00 -22.41 -4.31
CA ARG A 140 -29.45 -22.52 -4.07
C ARG A 140 -29.93 -21.58 -2.97
N ARG A 141 -29.19 -21.46 -1.86
CA ARG A 141 -29.54 -20.56 -0.74
C ARG A 141 -29.56 -19.10 -1.16
N ILE A 142 -28.63 -18.68 -2.00
CA ILE A 142 -28.55 -17.30 -2.50
C ILE A 142 -29.34 -17.07 -3.80
N GLY A 143 -30.11 -18.06 -4.27
CA GLY A 143 -30.99 -17.93 -5.43
C GLY A 143 -30.27 -17.83 -6.78
N VAL A 144 -29.03 -18.33 -6.90
CA VAL A 144 -28.23 -18.25 -8.13
C VAL A 144 -28.38 -19.54 -8.95
N SER A 145 -28.68 -19.39 -10.24
CA SER A 145 -28.78 -20.50 -11.20
C SER A 145 -27.40 -20.88 -11.75
N GLU A 146 -27.21 -22.16 -12.08
CA GLU A 146 -26.00 -22.64 -12.78
C GLU A 146 -25.88 -22.08 -14.22
N ASP A 147 -26.97 -21.53 -14.76
CA ASP A 147 -26.98 -20.78 -16.02
C ASP A 147 -26.59 -19.30 -15.87
N SER A 148 -26.34 -18.82 -14.66
CA SER A 148 -25.93 -17.43 -14.43
C SER A 148 -24.57 -17.12 -15.06
N ARG A 149 -24.41 -15.89 -15.54
CA ARG A 149 -23.09 -15.35 -15.92
C ARG A 149 -22.35 -14.93 -14.66
N VAL A 150 -21.09 -15.33 -14.53
CA VAL A 150 -20.25 -15.11 -13.36
C VAL A 150 -19.10 -14.18 -13.70
N ALA A 151 -18.92 -13.13 -12.91
CA ALA A 151 -17.74 -12.26 -12.98
C ALA A 151 -16.73 -12.65 -11.89
N ILE A 152 -15.50 -12.96 -12.28
CA ILE A 152 -14.36 -13.07 -11.38
C ILE A 152 -13.74 -11.67 -11.27
N LEU A 153 -13.78 -11.12 -10.07
CA LEU A 153 -13.35 -9.76 -9.76
C LEU A 153 -11.86 -9.67 -9.40
N SER A 154 -11.28 -10.76 -8.90
CA SER A 154 -9.88 -10.80 -8.50
C SER A 154 -8.95 -11.12 -9.68
N SER A 155 -7.71 -10.65 -9.57
CA SER A 155 -6.71 -10.78 -10.62
C SER A 155 -6.44 -12.24 -11.01
N PRO A 156 -6.37 -12.58 -12.31
CA PRO A 156 -5.95 -13.89 -12.80
C PRO A 156 -4.50 -14.21 -12.40
N GLN A 157 -3.71 -13.22 -11.99
CA GLN A 157 -2.35 -13.40 -11.51
C GLN A 157 -2.29 -13.93 -10.06
N ALA A 158 -3.37 -13.73 -9.29
CA ALA A 158 -3.43 -14.08 -7.86
C ALA A 158 -4.45 -15.19 -7.53
N ILE A 159 -5.46 -15.39 -8.39
CA ILE A 159 -6.51 -16.38 -8.12
C ILE A 159 -5.98 -17.83 -8.14
N PRO A 160 -6.30 -18.65 -7.12
CA PRO A 160 -6.00 -20.06 -7.13
C PRO A 160 -6.69 -20.80 -8.29
N TYR A 161 -5.93 -21.56 -9.06
CA TYR A 161 -6.44 -22.34 -10.20
C TYR A 161 -7.61 -23.27 -9.82
N GLU A 162 -7.57 -23.88 -8.64
CA GLU A 162 -8.62 -24.78 -8.14
C GLU A 162 -9.97 -24.06 -7.98
N GLN A 163 -9.97 -22.77 -7.59
CA GLN A 163 -11.18 -21.98 -7.46
C GLN A 163 -11.76 -21.62 -8.84
N VAL A 164 -10.91 -21.31 -9.82
CA VAL A 164 -11.33 -21.14 -11.22
C VAL A 164 -11.97 -22.44 -11.75
N MET A 165 -11.37 -23.59 -11.45
CA MET A 165 -11.91 -24.89 -11.86
C MET A 165 -13.23 -25.23 -11.14
N LEU A 166 -13.40 -24.86 -9.87
CA LEU A 166 -14.68 -24.98 -9.16
C LEU A 166 -15.78 -24.18 -9.87
N LEU A 167 -15.49 -22.95 -10.28
CA LEU A 167 -16.41 -22.11 -11.04
C LEU A 167 -16.73 -22.73 -12.41
N HIS A 168 -15.73 -23.15 -13.19
CA HIS A 168 -15.94 -23.77 -14.50
C HIS A 168 -16.64 -25.14 -14.47
N LYS A 169 -16.52 -25.90 -13.37
CA LYS A 169 -17.27 -27.16 -13.17
C LYS A 169 -18.73 -26.90 -12.82
N THR A 170 -19.04 -25.75 -12.23
CA THR A 170 -20.39 -25.41 -11.77
C THR A 170 -21.15 -24.60 -12.81
N PHE A 171 -20.48 -23.61 -13.40
CA PHE A 171 -20.98 -22.76 -14.47
C PHE A 171 -20.24 -23.13 -15.76
N SER A 172 -20.97 -23.31 -16.87
CA SER A 172 -20.35 -23.55 -18.18
C SER A 172 -19.17 -22.58 -18.40
N PRO A 173 -18.00 -23.02 -18.90
CA PRO A 173 -16.84 -22.13 -19.09
C PRO A 173 -17.14 -20.85 -19.89
N SER A 174 -18.08 -20.92 -20.85
CA SER A 174 -18.57 -19.78 -21.62
C SER A 174 -19.37 -18.73 -20.83
N ARG A 175 -19.64 -18.98 -19.54
CA ARG A 175 -20.40 -18.10 -18.63
C ARG A 175 -19.54 -17.51 -17.51
N VAL A 176 -18.26 -17.87 -17.42
CA VAL A 176 -17.34 -17.37 -16.39
C VAL A 176 -16.36 -16.40 -17.04
N PHE A 177 -16.32 -15.17 -16.54
CA PHE A 177 -15.57 -14.07 -17.14
C PHE A 177 -14.65 -13.44 -16.10
N PHE A 178 -13.39 -13.18 -16.44
CA PHE A 178 -12.56 -12.25 -15.68
C PHE A 178 -13.00 -10.81 -16.01
N ASP A 179 -13.32 -10.04 -14.98
CA ASP A 179 -13.79 -8.66 -15.09
C ASP A 179 -13.35 -7.86 -13.85
N GLU A 180 -12.04 -7.77 -13.69
CA GLU A 180 -11.39 -7.16 -12.52
C GLU A 180 -11.71 -5.67 -12.41
N GLU A 181 -11.78 -4.99 -13.57
CA GLU A 181 -12.09 -3.57 -13.67
C GLU A 181 -13.44 -3.22 -13.02
N LEU A 182 -14.39 -4.17 -12.99
CA LEU A 182 -15.70 -4.00 -12.36
C LEU A 182 -15.57 -3.61 -10.89
N LEU A 183 -14.70 -4.27 -10.13
CA LEU A 183 -14.46 -3.98 -8.72
C LEU A 183 -13.37 -2.92 -8.55
N GLN A 184 -12.29 -2.99 -9.33
CA GLN A 184 -11.16 -2.07 -9.21
C GLN A 184 -11.58 -0.60 -9.37
N SER A 185 -12.44 -0.30 -10.35
CA SER A 185 -12.92 1.07 -10.58
C SER A 185 -13.93 1.55 -9.53
N ILE A 186 -14.57 0.64 -8.78
CA ILE A 186 -15.39 1.00 -7.61
C ILE A 186 -14.46 1.33 -6.43
N LYS A 187 -13.50 0.45 -6.13
CA LYS A 187 -12.49 0.63 -5.06
C LYS A 187 -11.60 1.86 -5.27
N TYR A 188 -11.42 2.26 -6.53
CA TYR A 188 -10.65 3.45 -6.88
C TYR A 188 -11.22 4.72 -6.25
N GLU A 189 -12.55 4.85 -6.21
CA GLU A 189 -13.28 5.95 -5.56
C GLU A 189 -13.50 5.63 -4.08
N LYS A 190 -12.82 6.35 -3.20
CA LYS A 190 -12.83 6.11 -1.76
C LYS A 190 -13.97 6.84 -1.09
N SER A 191 -14.58 6.25 -0.07
CA SER A 191 -15.45 6.97 0.87
C SER A 191 -14.64 7.89 1.79
N ASP A 192 -15.32 8.79 2.50
CA ASP A 192 -14.68 9.63 3.53
C ASP A 192 -14.10 8.78 4.67
N ARG A 193 -14.75 7.66 5.00
CA ARG A 193 -14.24 6.74 6.02
C ARG A 193 -12.95 6.05 5.57
N GLU A 194 -12.88 5.63 4.31
CA GLU A 194 -11.68 5.01 3.74
C GLU A 194 -10.49 5.97 3.78
N LEU A 195 -10.69 7.23 3.37
CA LEU A 195 -9.64 8.25 3.42
C LEU A 195 -9.21 8.57 4.86
N ALA A 196 -10.15 8.63 5.81
CA ALA A 196 -9.80 8.81 7.23
C ALA A 196 -8.97 7.65 7.78
N ILE A 197 -9.27 6.41 7.38
CA ILE A 197 -8.52 5.21 7.77
C ILE A 197 -7.11 5.22 7.13
N CYS A 198 -6.96 5.59 5.85
CA CYS A 198 -5.65 5.83 5.23
C CYS A 198 -4.85 6.89 6.00
N GLY A 199 -5.51 7.93 6.53
CA GLY A 199 -4.88 8.94 7.37
C GLY A 199 -4.28 8.37 8.66
N MET A 200 -4.99 7.45 9.33
CA MET A 200 -4.45 6.74 10.50
C MET A 200 -3.24 5.89 10.14
N ALA A 201 -3.30 5.14 9.03
CA ALA A 201 -2.17 4.33 8.58
C ALA A 201 -0.92 5.17 8.30
N ASN A 202 -1.07 6.33 7.66
CA ASN A 202 0.06 7.24 7.39
C ASN A 202 0.58 7.97 8.63
N LEU A 203 -0.27 8.25 9.62
CA LEU A 203 0.17 8.76 10.91
C LEU A 203 1.06 7.74 11.65
N ILE A 204 0.72 6.45 11.57
CA ILE A 204 1.56 5.36 12.08
C ILE A 204 2.86 5.27 11.28
N ALA A 205 2.79 5.41 9.95
CA ALA A 205 3.96 5.37 9.07
C ALA A 205 4.98 6.45 9.44
N ASP A 206 4.53 7.70 9.62
CA ASP A 206 5.37 8.82 10.05
C ASP A 206 6.05 8.57 11.41
N ALA A 207 5.30 8.04 12.39
CA ALA A 207 5.83 7.76 13.72
C ALA A 207 6.91 6.67 13.67
N ALA A 208 6.65 5.58 12.96
CA ALA A 208 7.61 4.50 12.76
C ALA A 208 8.86 4.99 12.02
N PHE A 209 8.69 5.75 10.94
CA PHE A 209 9.80 6.30 10.17
C PHE A 209 10.65 7.27 10.99
N ARG A 210 10.02 8.09 11.85
CA ARG A 210 10.72 8.98 12.78
C ARG A 210 11.60 8.20 13.75
N ALA A 211 11.09 7.10 14.29
CA ALA A 211 11.86 6.23 15.18
C ALA A 211 13.06 5.61 14.46
N MET A 212 12.85 5.11 13.24
CA MET A 212 13.92 4.55 12.40
C MET A 212 15.00 5.57 12.05
N LEU A 213 14.63 6.81 11.71
CA LEU A 213 15.58 7.89 11.44
C LEU A 213 16.50 8.17 12.64
N ALA A 214 15.92 8.22 13.85
CA ALA A 214 16.67 8.56 15.06
C ALA A 214 17.70 7.49 15.44
N VAL A 215 17.45 6.21 15.13
CA VAL A 215 18.38 5.12 15.43
C VAL A 215 19.38 4.83 14.30
N SER A 216 19.18 5.43 13.13
CA SER A 216 20.05 5.27 11.95
C SER A 216 21.41 5.95 12.15
N THR A 217 22.34 5.25 12.79
CA THR A 217 23.70 5.71 13.13
C THR A 217 24.76 4.71 12.64
N PRO A 218 26.01 5.13 12.39
CA PRO A 218 27.07 4.19 12.00
C PRO A 218 27.23 3.05 13.03
N GLY A 219 27.29 1.80 12.55
CA GLY A 219 27.49 0.61 13.37
C GLY A 219 26.21 -0.15 13.74
N VAL A 220 25.02 0.38 13.43
CA VAL A 220 23.75 -0.35 13.57
C VAL A 220 23.51 -1.26 12.36
N ARG A 221 22.85 -2.41 12.53
CA ARG A 221 22.40 -3.23 11.39
C ARG A 221 21.10 -2.68 10.82
N GLU A 222 20.89 -2.88 9.52
CA GLU A 222 19.63 -2.51 8.87
C GLU A 222 18.41 -3.16 9.53
N LEU A 223 18.52 -4.44 9.93
CA LEU A 223 17.45 -5.13 10.67
C LEU A 223 17.17 -4.54 12.05
N GLU A 224 18.16 -3.97 12.73
CA GLU A 224 17.92 -3.28 14.01
C GLU A 224 17.12 -2.00 13.79
N VAL A 225 17.38 -1.27 12.69
CA VAL A 225 16.58 -0.09 12.31
C VAL A 225 15.16 -0.50 11.96
N ALA A 226 14.97 -1.54 11.13
CA ALA A 226 13.66 -2.05 10.76
C ALA A 226 12.83 -2.49 11.98
N GLY A 227 13.44 -3.24 12.91
CA GLY A 227 12.76 -3.72 14.11
C GLY A 227 12.23 -2.60 15.02
N VAL A 228 12.93 -1.46 15.08
CA VAL A 228 12.45 -0.28 15.83
C VAL A 228 11.19 0.31 15.18
N GLY A 229 11.20 0.47 13.85
CA GLY A 229 10.01 0.91 13.12
C GLY A 229 8.83 -0.03 13.32
N GLU A 230 9.06 -1.34 13.20
CA GLU A 230 8.05 -2.38 13.36
C GLU A 230 7.45 -2.42 14.77
N TYR A 231 8.27 -2.24 15.81
CA TYR A 231 7.78 -2.08 17.17
C TYR A 231 6.80 -0.90 17.28
N VAL A 232 7.18 0.28 16.77
CA VAL A 232 6.33 1.48 16.82
C VAL A 232 5.04 1.28 16.03
N MET A 233 5.11 0.65 14.85
CA MET A 233 3.92 0.33 14.04
C MET A 233 2.92 -0.53 14.84
N ARG A 234 3.41 -1.62 15.45
CA ARG A 234 2.56 -2.56 16.22
C ARG A 234 1.96 -1.91 17.45
N GLU A 235 2.75 -1.13 18.20
CA GLU A 235 2.29 -0.43 19.40
C GLU A 235 1.17 0.58 19.12
N LEU A 236 1.15 1.16 17.91
CA LEU A 236 0.14 2.12 17.46
C LEU A 236 -1.06 1.46 16.76
N GLY A 237 -1.13 0.13 16.74
CA GLY A 237 -2.27 -0.62 16.22
C GLY A 237 -2.18 -0.98 14.73
N ALA A 238 -0.98 -0.98 14.13
CA ALA A 238 -0.82 -1.52 12.78
C ALA A 238 -0.99 -3.04 12.75
N GLY A 239 -1.67 -3.52 11.71
CA GLY A 239 -1.83 -4.93 11.39
C GLY A 239 -0.58 -5.50 10.72
N ARG A 240 -0.63 -5.74 9.41
CA ARG A 240 0.53 -6.15 8.60
C ARG A 240 1.24 -4.92 8.02
N THR A 241 2.21 -5.19 7.17
CA THR A 241 2.84 -4.19 6.30
C THR A 241 2.53 -4.48 4.84
N GLY A 242 2.41 -3.44 4.01
CA GLY A 242 2.24 -3.58 2.56
C GLY A 242 3.45 -4.19 1.87
N PHE A 243 4.64 -3.91 2.40
CA PHE A 243 5.89 -4.55 2.02
C PHE A 243 6.77 -4.79 3.26
N PRO A 244 7.73 -5.73 3.22
CA PRO A 244 8.72 -5.87 4.29
C PRO A 244 9.50 -4.57 4.46
N THR A 245 9.63 -4.08 5.70
CA THR A 245 10.32 -2.82 6.02
C THR A 245 11.63 -2.67 5.25
N ILE A 246 11.71 -1.63 4.44
CA ILE A 246 12.84 -1.37 3.55
C ILE A 246 13.90 -0.64 4.36
N VAL A 247 15.10 -1.24 4.43
CA VAL A 247 16.32 -0.56 4.87
C VAL A 247 17.46 -1.11 4.02
N THR A 248 17.93 -0.31 3.08
CA THR A 248 19.11 -0.61 2.26
C THR A 248 20.18 0.43 2.49
N SER A 249 21.43 0.00 2.62
CA SER A 249 22.56 0.89 2.90
C SER A 249 23.76 0.65 1.97
N GLY A 250 24.36 1.75 1.51
CA GLY A 250 25.54 1.75 0.66
C GLY A 250 25.32 1.00 -0.66
N GLU A 251 26.18 0.03 -0.96
CA GLU A 251 26.09 -0.79 -2.18
C GLU A 251 24.80 -1.62 -2.29
N ARG A 252 24.04 -1.80 -1.20
CA ARG A 252 22.75 -2.49 -1.28
C ARG A 252 21.68 -1.68 -2.00
N ASN A 253 21.89 -0.38 -2.22
CA ASN A 253 20.94 0.50 -2.90
C ASN A 253 20.84 0.27 -4.43
N TYR A 254 21.42 -0.79 -4.99
CA TYR A 254 21.18 -1.22 -6.39
C TYR A 254 19.79 -1.88 -6.60
N THR A 255 18.81 -1.56 -5.76
CA THR A 255 17.44 -2.09 -5.81
C THR A 255 16.45 -1.02 -5.34
N VAL A 256 15.23 -1.08 -5.84
CA VAL A 256 14.10 -0.26 -5.38
C VAL A 256 13.53 -0.82 -4.08
N ILE A 257 13.36 -2.14 -4.00
CA ILE A 257 12.51 -2.82 -3.00
C ILE A 257 13.32 -3.72 -2.05
N GLY A 258 14.53 -3.31 -1.65
CA GLY A 258 15.41 -4.16 -0.85
C GLY A 258 14.98 -4.29 0.61
N PRO A 259 14.62 -5.48 1.12
CA PRO A 259 14.32 -5.65 2.55
C PRO A 259 15.57 -5.42 3.41
N ALA A 260 15.37 -5.12 4.69
CA ALA A 260 16.47 -4.99 5.65
C ALA A 260 17.30 -6.29 5.79
N THR A 261 18.62 -6.17 6.01
CA THR A 261 19.51 -7.33 6.24
C THR A 261 20.38 -7.18 7.49
N ASN A 262 21.26 -8.15 7.75
CA ASN A 262 22.27 -8.05 8.80
C ASN A 262 23.45 -7.14 8.43
N ARG A 263 23.43 -6.44 7.28
CA ARG A 263 24.49 -5.48 6.92
C ARG A 263 24.54 -4.37 7.96
N VAL A 264 25.76 -4.07 8.41
CA VAL A 264 26.05 -2.93 9.30
C VAL A 264 26.12 -1.66 8.47
N ILE A 265 25.31 -0.66 8.81
CA ILE A 265 25.32 0.67 8.21
C ILE A 265 26.63 1.38 8.58
N ARG A 266 27.37 1.84 7.57
CA ARG A 266 28.67 2.49 7.74
C ARG A 266 28.52 4.01 7.68
N LYS A 267 29.49 4.70 8.28
CA LYS A 267 29.60 6.16 8.17
C LYS A 267 29.74 6.54 6.69
N GLY A 268 28.91 7.48 6.25
CA GLY A 268 28.87 7.98 4.88
C GLY A 268 28.04 7.17 3.91
N ASP A 269 27.46 6.04 4.32
CA ASP A 269 26.50 5.28 3.50
C ASP A 269 25.28 6.15 3.19
N MET A 270 24.83 6.10 1.94
CA MET A 270 23.47 6.47 1.58
C MET A 270 22.54 5.35 2.02
N VAL A 271 21.44 5.68 2.67
CA VAL A 271 20.44 4.73 3.18
C VAL A 271 19.09 5.07 2.57
N SER A 272 18.46 4.10 1.91
CA SER A 272 17.08 4.20 1.45
C SER A 272 16.20 3.40 2.40
N MET A 273 15.17 4.04 2.92
CA MET A 273 14.33 3.51 3.99
C MET A 273 12.86 3.66 3.65
N GLY A 274 12.04 2.71 4.09
CA GLY A 274 10.61 2.70 3.82
C GLY A 274 9.78 1.86 4.77
N VAL A 275 8.59 2.34 5.13
CA VAL A 275 7.57 1.57 5.86
C VAL A 275 6.20 1.74 5.21
N SER A 276 5.38 0.70 5.28
CA SER A 276 3.98 0.73 4.85
C SER A 276 3.09 -0.03 5.84
N PRO A 277 2.74 0.55 7.00
CA PRO A 277 1.81 -0.10 7.95
C PRO A 277 0.40 -0.18 7.39
N THR A 278 -0.36 -1.20 7.81
CA THR A 278 -1.81 -1.24 7.59
C THR A 278 -2.58 -0.82 8.84
N PHE A 279 -3.65 -0.04 8.68
CA PHE A 279 -4.63 0.25 9.72
C PHE A 279 -6.03 -0.15 9.21
N ASN A 280 -6.67 -1.13 9.86
CA ASN A 280 -7.92 -1.74 9.39
C ASN A 280 -7.88 -2.10 7.89
N GLY A 281 -6.76 -2.70 7.47
CA GLY A 281 -6.51 -3.15 6.10
C GLY A 281 -6.03 -2.10 5.10
N TYR A 282 -6.15 -0.80 5.39
CA TYR A 282 -5.69 0.24 4.48
C TYR A 282 -4.24 0.61 4.73
N HIS A 283 -3.50 0.89 3.66
CA HIS A 283 -2.06 1.12 3.70
C HIS A 283 -1.72 2.59 3.93
N GLY A 284 -0.74 2.82 4.79
CA GLY A 284 0.07 4.03 4.79
C GLY A 284 1.40 3.77 4.09
N VAL A 285 2.15 4.81 3.77
CA VAL A 285 3.52 4.67 3.28
C VAL A 285 4.35 5.89 3.61
N ILE A 286 5.65 5.70 3.74
CA ILE A 286 6.64 6.77 3.61
C ILE A 286 7.99 6.16 3.24
N ARG A 287 8.69 6.77 2.27
CA ARG A 287 10.09 6.44 1.94
C ARG A 287 10.93 7.68 1.81
N ARG A 288 12.17 7.60 2.27
CA ARG A 288 13.20 8.64 2.08
C ARG A 288 14.57 8.01 1.89
N THR A 289 15.44 8.73 1.20
CA THR A 289 16.88 8.45 1.17
C THR A 289 17.67 9.55 1.86
N PHE A 290 18.69 9.17 2.63
CA PHE A 290 19.53 10.09 3.40
C PHE A 290 20.93 9.52 3.60
N ARG A 291 21.87 10.36 4.07
CA ARG A 291 23.24 9.94 4.41
C ARG A 291 23.41 9.75 5.91
N VAL A 292 24.10 8.68 6.33
CA VAL A 292 24.30 8.37 7.75
C VAL A 292 25.67 8.81 8.25
N GLY A 293 25.70 9.53 9.36
CA GLY A 293 26.92 9.84 10.13
C GLY A 293 27.80 10.96 9.56
N GLU A 294 27.42 11.56 8.42
CA GLU A 294 28.05 12.73 7.79
C GLU A 294 27.02 13.45 6.90
N PRO A 295 27.14 14.77 6.67
CA PRO A 295 26.29 15.47 5.70
C PRO A 295 26.54 14.96 4.28
N MET A 296 25.53 14.97 3.41
CA MET A 296 25.68 14.67 1.98
C MET A 296 26.83 15.47 1.36
N THR A 297 27.62 14.79 0.53
CA THR A 297 28.59 15.47 -0.35
C THR A 297 27.86 16.41 -1.30
N LYS A 298 28.61 17.27 -2.02
CA LYS A 298 28.01 18.14 -3.04
C LYS A 298 27.24 17.34 -4.10
N GLY A 299 27.85 16.27 -4.64
CA GLY A 299 27.21 15.44 -5.67
C GLY A 299 25.98 14.69 -5.15
N GLN A 300 26.05 14.14 -3.93
CA GLN A 300 24.90 13.49 -3.30
C GLN A 300 23.76 14.47 -3.04
N ARG A 301 24.07 15.69 -2.60
CA ARG A 301 23.08 16.75 -2.36
C ARG A 301 22.44 17.24 -3.66
N GLU A 302 23.22 17.42 -4.73
CA GLU A 302 22.68 17.76 -6.06
C GLU A 302 21.73 16.67 -6.57
N PHE A 303 22.08 15.39 -6.36
CA PHE A 303 21.23 14.26 -6.72
C PHE A 303 19.93 14.22 -5.90
N HIS A 304 20.03 14.38 -4.57
CA HIS A 304 18.86 14.40 -3.70
C HIS A 304 17.92 15.57 -4.01
N ASN A 305 18.49 16.77 -4.23
CA ASN A 305 17.73 17.95 -4.66
C ASN A 305 17.00 17.71 -5.99
N ALA A 306 17.53 16.86 -6.88
CA ALA A 306 16.85 16.50 -8.11
C ALA A 306 15.62 15.61 -7.88
N VAL A 307 15.68 14.70 -6.89
CA VAL A 307 14.50 13.91 -6.47
C VAL A 307 13.48 14.81 -5.76
N GLU A 308 13.92 15.71 -4.86
CA GLU A 308 13.03 16.71 -4.23
C GLU A 308 12.35 17.59 -5.29
N GLY A 309 13.09 18.04 -6.30
CA GLY A 309 12.56 18.82 -7.42
C GLY A 309 11.55 18.04 -8.26
N LEU A 310 11.82 16.77 -8.57
CA LEU A 310 10.87 15.89 -9.26
C LEU A 310 9.59 15.73 -8.44
N TYR A 311 9.69 15.48 -7.13
CA TYR A 311 8.53 15.39 -6.22
C TYR A 311 7.66 16.65 -6.31
N ILE A 312 8.28 17.83 -6.20
CA ILE A 312 7.60 19.12 -6.24
C ILE A 312 6.87 19.31 -7.58
N VAL A 313 7.54 19.04 -8.71
CA VAL A 313 6.94 19.16 -10.04
C VAL A 313 5.73 18.24 -10.18
N VAL A 314 5.87 16.97 -9.79
CA VAL A 314 4.79 15.99 -9.87
C VAL A 314 3.62 16.40 -8.95
N MET A 315 3.88 16.85 -7.73
CA MET A 315 2.84 17.26 -6.78
C MET A 315 2.10 18.53 -7.21
N GLU A 316 2.79 19.52 -7.78
CA GLU A 316 2.12 20.69 -8.37
C GLU A 316 1.30 20.32 -9.61
N ALA A 317 1.77 19.37 -10.42
CA ALA A 317 1.01 18.83 -11.54
C ALA A 317 -0.25 18.08 -11.08
N VAL A 318 -0.18 17.32 -9.97
CA VAL A 318 -1.35 16.68 -9.33
C VAL A 318 -2.37 17.73 -8.92
N LYS A 319 -1.96 18.79 -8.22
CA LYS A 319 -2.86 19.88 -7.79
C LYS A 319 -3.52 20.57 -8.98
N THR A 320 -2.75 20.84 -10.04
CA THR A 320 -3.26 21.45 -11.27
C THR A 320 -4.26 20.54 -11.96
N ALA A 321 -3.91 19.27 -12.18
CA ALA A 321 -4.80 18.29 -12.80
C ALA A 321 -6.09 18.07 -12.01
N ALA A 322 -6.00 18.04 -10.68
CA ALA A 322 -7.17 17.92 -9.80
C ALA A 322 -8.12 19.11 -9.94
N ARG A 323 -7.59 20.34 -9.93
CA ARG A 323 -8.38 21.58 -10.00
C ARG A 323 -8.99 21.81 -11.37
N GLU A 324 -8.27 21.49 -12.43
CA GLU A 324 -8.65 21.80 -13.82
C GLU A 324 -9.29 20.61 -14.55
N GLY A 325 -9.34 19.43 -13.91
CA GLY A 325 -9.90 18.22 -14.50
C GLY A 325 -9.07 17.69 -15.67
N LEU A 326 -7.75 17.88 -15.64
CA LEU A 326 -6.86 17.44 -16.72
C LEU A 326 -6.71 15.91 -16.73
N PRO A 327 -6.43 15.31 -17.89
CA PRO A 327 -6.00 13.92 -18.01
C PRO A 327 -4.87 13.59 -17.02
N SER A 328 -4.91 12.43 -16.37
CA SER A 328 -3.89 12.06 -15.39
C SER A 328 -2.49 11.97 -16.01
N ASN A 329 -2.35 11.55 -17.27
CA ASN A 329 -1.06 11.51 -17.97
C ASN A 329 -0.38 12.88 -18.12
N TYR A 330 -1.08 14.00 -17.92
CA TYR A 330 -0.46 15.32 -17.78
C TYR A 330 0.58 15.32 -16.66
N ILE A 331 0.29 14.66 -15.54
CA ILE A 331 1.16 14.60 -14.36
C ILE A 331 2.46 13.86 -14.69
N ASP A 332 2.37 12.71 -15.36
CA ASP A 332 3.54 11.95 -15.82
C ASP A 332 4.37 12.81 -16.79
N GLN A 333 3.72 13.46 -17.77
CA GLN A 333 4.39 14.35 -18.72
C GLN A 333 5.17 15.48 -18.04
N GLN A 334 4.61 16.15 -17.02
CA GLN A 334 5.33 17.20 -16.29
C GLN A 334 6.59 16.65 -15.59
N GLY A 335 6.50 15.47 -14.97
CA GLY A 335 7.66 14.81 -14.38
C GLY A 335 8.72 14.41 -15.43
N LYS A 336 8.32 13.85 -16.57
CA LYS A 336 9.25 13.51 -17.67
C LYS A 336 9.94 14.76 -18.24
N GLN A 337 9.20 15.86 -18.43
CA GLN A 337 9.76 17.12 -18.92
C GLN A 337 10.80 17.71 -17.94
N TYR A 338 10.58 17.57 -16.63
CA TYR A 338 11.59 17.92 -15.63
C TYR A 338 12.88 17.10 -15.82
N LEU A 339 12.74 15.78 -16.03
CA LEU A 339 13.89 14.88 -16.19
C LEU A 339 14.66 15.08 -17.49
N GLU A 340 13.99 15.38 -18.61
CA GLU A 340 14.65 15.71 -19.89
C GLU A 340 15.62 16.89 -19.76
N ASN A 341 15.23 17.89 -18.95
CA ASN A 341 16.02 19.09 -18.68
C ASN A 341 17.06 18.91 -17.57
N LEU A 342 16.95 17.87 -16.75
CA LEU A 342 17.86 17.60 -15.65
C LEU A 342 19.25 17.20 -16.16
N LYS A 343 20.29 17.84 -15.62
CA LYS A 343 21.70 17.56 -15.94
C LYS A 343 22.50 17.60 -14.65
N LEU A 344 23.09 16.46 -14.28
CA LEU A 344 23.90 16.30 -13.07
C LEU A 344 25.32 15.91 -13.44
N THR A 345 26.29 16.35 -12.63
CA THR A 345 27.70 15.93 -12.80
C THR A 345 27.90 14.57 -12.15
N GLY A 346 28.23 13.57 -12.97
CA GLY A 346 28.60 12.23 -12.52
C GLY A 346 30.10 11.97 -12.66
N PHE A 347 30.52 10.73 -12.40
CA PHE A 347 31.93 10.31 -12.49
C PHE A 347 32.53 10.45 -13.90
N ASN A 348 31.70 10.32 -14.94
CA ASN A 348 32.11 10.35 -16.34
C ASN A 348 31.64 11.63 -17.06
N GLY A 349 31.45 12.72 -16.32
CA GLY A 349 30.93 13.98 -16.84
C GLY A 349 29.43 14.17 -16.61
N VAL A 350 28.82 15.08 -17.37
CA VAL A 350 27.41 15.46 -17.19
C VAL A 350 26.49 14.43 -17.83
N SER A 351 25.50 13.95 -17.07
CA SER A 351 24.46 13.04 -17.57
C SER A 351 23.15 13.23 -16.82
N THR A 352 22.10 12.56 -17.30
CA THR A 352 20.76 12.59 -16.70
C THR A 352 20.49 11.26 -15.99
N PRO A 353 20.16 11.26 -14.68
CA PRO A 353 19.72 10.05 -13.99
C PRO A 353 18.36 9.58 -14.54
N VAL A 354 17.97 8.34 -14.25
CA VAL A 354 16.70 7.80 -14.75
C VAL A 354 15.79 7.33 -13.65
N GLU A 355 14.51 7.58 -13.85
CA GLU A 355 13.43 7.06 -13.05
C GLU A 355 13.22 5.56 -13.34
N PRO A 356 13.08 4.72 -12.30
CA PRO A 356 12.85 3.29 -12.46
C PRO A 356 11.40 2.93 -12.83
N TYR A 357 10.44 3.81 -12.58
CA TYR A 357 9.00 3.57 -12.73
C TYR A 357 8.23 4.89 -12.89
N THR A 358 6.90 4.81 -13.01
CA THR A 358 6.03 5.99 -13.06
C THR A 358 5.78 6.58 -11.67
N PHE A 359 5.40 7.86 -11.61
CA PHE A 359 5.48 8.65 -10.37
C PHE A 359 4.30 8.48 -9.41
N ILE A 360 3.18 7.91 -9.86
CA ILE A 360 1.97 7.80 -9.02
C ILE A 360 1.30 6.45 -9.22
N HIS A 361 0.97 5.81 -8.10
CA HIS A 361 0.11 4.63 -8.06
C HIS A 361 -1.00 4.76 -7.03
N ASN A 362 -1.95 3.83 -7.14
CA ASN A 362 -3.14 3.79 -6.31
C ASN A 362 -2.90 3.01 -5.02
N THR A 363 -3.58 3.40 -3.94
CA THR A 363 -3.52 2.74 -2.64
C THR A 363 -4.92 2.56 -2.02
N GLY A 364 -5.01 1.72 -0.99
CA GLY A 364 -6.21 1.42 -0.23
C GLY A 364 -6.01 0.13 0.57
N CYS A 365 -6.90 -0.84 0.39
CA CYS A 365 -6.72 -2.20 0.92
C CYS A 365 -5.55 -2.98 0.28
N SER A 366 -4.85 -2.39 -0.68
CA SER A 366 -3.55 -2.82 -1.20
C SER A 366 -2.59 -1.64 -1.19
N GLU A 367 -1.29 -1.90 -1.02
CA GLU A 367 -0.24 -0.89 -1.11
C GLU A 367 -0.21 -0.29 -2.53
N CYS A 368 -0.21 -1.17 -3.53
CA CYS A 368 -0.45 -0.85 -4.92
C CYS A 368 -1.71 -1.60 -5.36
N GLN A 369 -2.80 -0.88 -5.64
CA GLN A 369 -4.00 -1.52 -6.21
C GLN A 369 -3.69 -1.93 -7.65
N GLU A 370 -3.24 -3.18 -7.82
CA GLU A 370 -2.76 -3.71 -9.10
C GLU A 370 -3.80 -3.53 -10.21
N GLY A 371 -3.36 -3.01 -11.36
CA GLY A 371 -4.18 -2.90 -12.57
C GLY A 371 -5.05 -1.65 -12.71
N TYR A 372 -5.23 -0.81 -11.68
CA TYR A 372 -6.08 0.40 -11.79
C TYR A 372 -5.62 1.59 -10.95
N GLY A 373 -5.52 2.76 -11.59
CA GLY A 373 -5.27 4.05 -10.92
C GLY A 373 -3.81 4.49 -10.85
N ALA A 374 -2.88 3.74 -11.44
CA ALA A 374 -1.53 4.25 -11.72
C ALA A 374 -1.59 5.31 -12.82
N VAL A 375 -0.84 6.39 -12.65
CA VAL A 375 -0.75 7.45 -13.65
C VAL A 375 0.37 7.07 -14.59
N THR A 376 0.11 6.93 -15.88
CA THR A 376 1.13 6.55 -16.87
C THR A 376 1.08 7.52 -18.06
N PRO A 377 2.04 7.46 -19.01
CA PRO A 377 1.93 8.23 -20.25
C PRO A 377 0.62 7.99 -21.02
N TYR A 378 -0.04 6.86 -20.76
CA TYR A 378 -1.20 6.38 -21.51
C TYR A 378 -2.53 6.58 -20.78
N THR A 379 -2.55 7.05 -19.52
CA THR A 379 -3.81 7.27 -18.78
C THR A 379 -4.44 8.62 -19.11
N THR A 380 -5.34 8.62 -20.09
CA THR A 380 -5.99 9.85 -20.60
C THR A 380 -7.20 10.32 -19.79
N GLN A 381 -7.66 9.52 -18.83
CA GLN A 381 -8.74 9.92 -17.93
C GLN A 381 -8.20 10.78 -16.78
N PRO A 382 -8.99 11.77 -16.29
CA PRO A 382 -8.66 12.48 -15.06
C PRO A 382 -8.51 11.55 -13.86
N LEU A 383 -7.83 12.02 -12.82
CA LEU A 383 -7.86 11.32 -11.52
C LEU A 383 -9.29 11.26 -10.98
N GLY A 384 -9.61 10.19 -10.26
CA GLY A 384 -10.91 9.98 -9.64
C GLY A 384 -11.33 11.14 -8.75
N ASN A 385 -12.63 11.29 -8.52
CA ASN A 385 -13.16 12.43 -7.79
C ASN A 385 -12.68 12.43 -6.33
N GLN A 386 -12.71 11.27 -5.68
CA GLN A 386 -12.27 11.09 -4.31
C GLN A 386 -11.33 9.88 -4.20
N VAL A 387 -10.02 10.12 -4.07
CA VAL A 387 -9.01 9.07 -4.13
C VAL A 387 -7.93 9.22 -3.06
N ALA A 388 -7.38 8.09 -2.62
CA ALA A 388 -6.05 8.02 -2.01
C ALA A 388 -5.07 7.41 -3.02
N LEU A 389 -3.90 8.02 -3.15
CA LEU A 389 -2.83 7.65 -4.08
C LEU A 389 -1.47 7.83 -3.38
N MET A 390 -0.41 7.32 -3.98
CA MET A 390 0.97 7.51 -3.53
C MET A 390 1.75 8.24 -4.62
N ILE A 391 2.51 9.27 -4.23
CA ILE A 391 3.54 9.86 -5.07
C ILE A 391 4.85 9.15 -4.73
N ASP A 392 5.39 8.37 -5.65
CA ASP A 392 6.64 7.63 -5.50
C ASP A 392 7.60 8.10 -6.60
N VAL A 393 8.52 9.00 -6.25
CA VAL A 393 9.53 9.51 -7.18
C VAL A 393 10.90 9.00 -6.78
N ALA A 394 11.63 8.48 -7.75
CA ALA A 394 12.96 7.96 -7.51
C ALA A 394 13.87 8.16 -8.72
N LEU A 395 15.18 8.18 -8.46
CA LEU A 395 16.21 8.28 -9.48
C LEU A 395 17.29 7.22 -9.28
N LEU A 396 17.63 6.53 -10.36
CA LEU A 396 18.75 5.60 -10.45
C LEU A 396 20.01 6.35 -10.87
N GLY A 397 21.05 6.22 -10.06
CA GLY A 397 22.38 6.72 -10.35
C GLY A 397 23.28 5.73 -11.09
N PHE A 398 22.71 4.68 -11.70
CA PHE A 398 23.43 3.65 -12.43
C PHE A 398 22.59 3.11 -13.60
N ARG A 399 23.25 2.44 -14.54
CA ARG A 399 22.60 1.65 -15.62
C ARG A 399 22.89 0.17 -15.51
N GLN A 400 24.08 -0.17 -15.01
CA GLN A 400 24.52 -1.52 -14.76
C GLN A 400 24.96 -1.62 -13.29
N ARG A 401 24.51 -2.66 -12.59
CA ARG A 401 24.92 -2.92 -11.21
C ARG A 401 26.45 -2.98 -11.10
N GLY A 402 26.99 -2.33 -10.07
CA GLY A 402 28.44 -2.23 -9.85
C GLY A 402 29.16 -1.19 -10.71
N LYS A 403 28.45 -0.46 -11.59
CA LYS A 403 29.00 0.63 -12.41
C LYS A 403 28.19 1.92 -12.17
N PRO A 404 28.44 2.62 -11.05
CA PRO A 404 27.71 3.85 -10.75
C PRO A 404 28.08 4.95 -11.75
N LEU A 405 27.10 5.76 -12.13
CA LEU A 405 27.30 7.01 -12.89
C LEU A 405 27.42 8.21 -11.96
N PHE A 406 26.78 8.15 -10.79
CA PHE A 406 26.76 9.20 -9.77
C PHE A 406 27.14 8.64 -8.40
N GLU A 407 27.52 9.52 -7.47
CA GLU A 407 27.83 9.15 -6.09
C GLU A 407 26.64 8.51 -5.35
N THR A 408 25.42 8.97 -5.65
CA THR A 408 24.18 8.36 -5.18
C THR A 408 23.69 7.37 -6.23
N ILE A 409 23.58 6.08 -5.89
CA ILE A 409 23.11 5.05 -6.83
C ILE A 409 21.60 4.89 -6.86
N TYR A 410 20.90 5.27 -5.79
CA TYR A 410 19.45 5.29 -5.72
C TYR A 410 19.04 6.32 -4.68
N ASP A 411 18.01 7.08 -5.00
CA ASP A 411 17.36 8.03 -4.11
C ASP A 411 15.86 8.02 -4.41
N VAL A 412 15.05 8.15 -3.36
CA VAL A 412 13.59 7.99 -3.40
C VAL A 412 12.94 8.88 -2.36
N ILE A 413 11.81 9.47 -2.76
CA ILE A 413 10.88 10.17 -1.88
C ILE A 413 9.50 9.64 -2.23
N GLU A 414 8.86 9.01 -1.25
CA GLU A 414 7.49 8.52 -1.38
C GLU A 414 6.60 9.03 -0.25
N ASP A 415 5.43 9.54 -0.60
CA ASP A 415 4.37 9.97 0.33
C ASP A 415 2.99 9.53 -0.19
N ALA A 416 2.06 9.27 0.74
CA ALA A 416 0.66 9.11 0.41
C ALA A 416 -0.06 10.46 0.38
N PHE A 417 -0.98 10.63 -0.57
CA PHE A 417 -1.83 11.80 -0.68
C PHE A 417 -3.28 11.43 -0.95
N TRP A 418 -4.17 12.37 -0.64
CA TRP A 418 -5.60 12.30 -0.95
C TRP A 418 -6.00 13.41 -1.91
N LYS A 419 -7.03 13.14 -2.71
CA LYS A 419 -7.74 14.10 -3.53
C LYS A 419 -9.23 14.00 -3.25
N LYS A 420 -9.91 15.14 -3.10
CA LYS A 420 -11.38 15.24 -3.01
C LYS A 420 -11.85 16.43 -3.84
N GLY A 421 -12.54 16.16 -4.94
CA GLY A 421 -12.84 17.18 -5.94
C GLY A 421 -11.55 17.78 -6.50
N GLY A 422 -11.43 19.11 -6.43
CA GLY A 422 -10.22 19.84 -6.84
C GLY A 422 -9.17 20.03 -5.73
N GLU A 423 -9.44 19.57 -4.51
CA GLU A 423 -8.50 19.68 -3.40
C GLU A 423 -7.58 18.46 -3.30
N VAL A 424 -6.32 18.72 -2.94
CA VAL A 424 -5.28 17.69 -2.74
C VAL A 424 -4.55 17.98 -1.43
N GLY A 425 -4.16 16.91 -0.73
CA GLY A 425 -3.37 17.00 0.51
C GLY A 425 -2.49 15.77 0.72
N VAL A 426 -1.27 15.97 1.23
CA VAL A 426 -0.37 14.87 1.59
C VAL A 426 -0.63 14.45 3.04
N TYR A 427 -0.70 13.15 3.31
CA TYR A 427 -0.88 12.63 4.66
C TYR A 427 0.38 12.77 5.51
N ASN A 428 1.53 12.44 4.93
CA ASN A 428 2.82 12.43 5.63
C ASN A 428 3.25 13.84 6.07
N ARG A 429 3.75 13.93 7.30
CA ARG A 429 4.17 15.15 7.98
C ARG A 429 5.67 15.38 7.91
N LEU A 430 6.45 14.31 7.75
CA LEU A 430 7.90 14.40 7.70
C LEU A 430 8.35 15.12 6.43
N PRO A 431 9.33 16.03 6.52
CA PRO A 431 9.82 16.79 5.37
C PRO A 431 10.39 15.88 4.28
N LEU A 432 10.50 16.41 3.06
CA LEU A 432 11.13 15.70 1.94
C LEU A 432 12.60 15.41 2.25
N ASN A 433 13.32 16.41 2.77
CA ASN A 433 14.67 16.26 3.28
C ASN A 433 14.68 15.96 4.78
N VAL A 434 15.08 14.75 5.14
CA VAL A 434 15.12 14.25 6.53
C VAL A 434 16.52 14.22 7.13
N GLU A 435 17.54 14.76 6.47
CA GLU A 435 18.96 14.64 6.90
C GLU A 435 19.18 15.12 8.35
N HIS A 436 18.51 16.20 8.76
CA HIS A 436 18.61 16.77 10.12
C HIS A 436 17.95 15.91 11.22
N LEU A 437 17.18 14.90 10.83
CA LEU A 437 16.48 13.95 11.71
C LEU A 437 17.27 12.66 11.92
N VAL A 438 18.29 12.39 11.09
CA VAL A 438 19.08 11.16 11.10
C VAL A 438 19.99 11.11 12.32
N GLY A 439 19.87 10.05 13.12
CA GLY A 439 20.64 9.92 14.37
C GLY A 439 20.26 10.97 15.42
N ASN A 440 19.07 11.57 15.32
CA ASN A 440 18.63 12.69 16.16
C ASN A 440 17.32 12.36 16.89
N THR A 441 17.42 12.32 18.23
CA THR A 441 16.32 12.02 19.17
C THR A 441 15.62 13.26 19.70
N GLU A 442 16.00 14.47 19.28
CA GLU A 442 15.30 15.69 19.69
C GLU A 442 13.85 15.70 19.17
N PRO A 443 12.90 16.36 19.84
CA PRO A 443 11.53 16.48 19.34
C PRO A 443 11.48 17.07 17.94
N LEU A 444 10.52 16.61 17.11
CA LEU A 444 10.25 17.21 15.81
C LEU A 444 9.87 18.68 16.01
N ARG A 445 10.75 19.59 15.55
CA ARG A 445 10.43 21.01 15.44
C ARG A 445 9.49 21.22 14.24
N SER A 446 8.93 22.42 14.10
CA SER A 446 7.89 22.80 13.12
C SER A 446 8.24 22.65 11.62
N SER A 447 9.33 21.96 11.26
CA SER A 447 9.63 21.61 9.86
C SER A 447 8.71 20.47 9.45
N LEU A 448 7.60 20.83 8.80
CA LEU A 448 6.60 19.91 8.26
C LEU A 448 6.75 19.83 6.74
N ASN A 449 6.30 18.71 6.17
CA ASN A 449 6.07 18.60 4.73
C ASN A 449 5.17 19.76 4.27
N PRO A 450 5.61 20.60 3.31
CA PRO A 450 4.84 21.78 2.88
C PRO A 450 3.51 21.42 2.20
N TYR A 451 3.35 20.15 1.79
CA TYR A 451 2.13 19.62 1.19
C TYR A 451 1.21 18.93 2.20
N HIS A 452 1.65 18.82 3.46
CA HIS A 452 0.85 18.16 4.49
C HIS A 452 -0.49 18.88 4.68
N LYS A 453 -1.57 18.11 4.56
CA LYS A 453 -2.92 18.56 4.89
C LYS A 453 -3.69 17.38 5.43
N SER A 454 -4.16 17.49 6.68
CA SER A 454 -5.01 16.47 7.27
C SER A 454 -6.28 16.28 6.45
N PHE A 455 -6.64 15.03 6.19
CA PHE A 455 -7.98 14.71 5.71
C PHE A 455 -8.96 14.85 6.89
N ALA A 456 -10.03 15.61 6.70
CA ALA A 456 -10.98 15.99 7.74
C ALA A 456 -12.19 15.05 7.82
#